data_AF-A0A970BHX3-F1
#
_entry.id   AF-A0A970BHX3-F1
#
_cell.length_a   1.000
_cell.length_b   1.000
_cell.length_c   1.000
_cell.angle_alpha   90.00
_cell.angle_beta   90.00
_cell.angle_gamma   90.00
#
_symmetry.space_group_name_H-M   'P 1'
#
loop_
_entity.id
_entity.type
_entity.pdbx_description
1 polymer ?
#
loop_
_entity_poly.entity_id
_entity_poly.type
_entity_poly.pdbx_seq_one_letter_code
_entity_poly.pdbx_strand_id
1 'polypeptide(L)'
;LHVPSRVLRPHDDFLEIKKQQDTQARVYLRSIGRSAEVSVEHVEKKLADINVEAGNKLLSEYTKYDAFLNNCPYWLGTLEMIEDGERFIYETAQSKTSDGYDLITFRKTKANGELVEERQYKIVGNEPQLITN
;
A
#
# COMPACT_ATOMS: atom_id res chain seq x y z
N LEU A 1 10.54 27.26 35.94
CA LEU A 1 10.02 26.54 34.75
C LEU A 1 10.01 25.05 35.08
N HIS A 2 8.85 24.49 35.40
CA HIS A 2 8.69 23.05 35.64
C HIS A 2 8.39 22.40 34.29
N VAL A 3 9.41 21.83 33.65
CA VAL A 3 9.18 20.99 32.46
C VAL A 3 8.57 19.68 32.97
N PRO A 4 7.40 19.23 32.47
CA PRO A 4 6.81 17.98 32.92
C PRO A 4 7.82 16.83 32.76
N SER A 5 7.99 16.01 33.78
CA SER A 5 8.92 14.88 33.82
C SER A 5 8.69 13.82 32.72
N ARG A 6 7.55 13.91 32.00
CA ARG A 6 7.23 13.13 30.80
C ARG A 6 8.05 13.54 29.57
N VAL A 7 8.47 14.81 29.47
CA VAL A 7 9.30 15.33 28.37
C VAL A 7 10.72 14.74 28.38
N LEU A 8 11.14 14.10 29.49
CA LEU A 8 12.49 13.61 29.71
C LEU A 8 12.64 12.08 29.55
N ARG A 9 11.60 11.35 29.12
CA ARG A 9 11.67 9.89 28.89
C ARG A 9 11.15 9.45 27.50
N PRO A 10 11.76 9.90 26.39
CA PRO A 10 11.31 9.56 25.04
C PRO A 10 11.33 8.05 24.74
N HIS A 11 12.21 7.29 25.40
CA HIS A 11 12.38 5.86 25.16
C HIS A 11 11.27 5.01 25.79
N ASP A 12 10.86 5.34 27.02
CA ASP A 12 9.78 4.63 27.73
C ASP A 12 8.43 4.88 27.03
N ASP A 13 8.18 6.14 26.64
CA ASP A 13 6.97 6.54 25.91
C ASP A 13 6.89 5.83 24.54
N PHE A 14 8.01 5.64 23.84
CA PHE A 14 8.06 4.94 22.56
C PHE A 14 7.69 3.45 22.67
N LEU A 15 8.16 2.76 23.71
CA LEU A 15 7.82 1.35 23.95
C LEU A 15 6.34 1.17 24.30
N GLU A 16 5.76 2.11 25.04
CA GLU A 16 4.33 2.10 25.36
C GLU A 16 3.46 2.31 24.12
N ILE A 17 3.81 3.28 23.28
CA ILE A 17 3.10 3.54 22.01
C ILE A 17 3.12 2.31 21.10
N LYS A 18 4.28 1.64 20.97
CA LYS A 18 4.38 0.39 20.18
C LYS A 18 3.41 -0.69 20.68
N LYS A 19 3.33 -0.90 21.99
CA LYS A 19 2.40 -1.87 22.59
C LYS A 19 0.94 -1.50 22.34
N GLN A 20 0.60 -0.22 22.45
CA GLN A 20 -0.75 0.26 22.18
C GLN A 20 -1.14 0.04 20.71
N GLN A 21 -0.25 0.35 19.76
CA GLN A 21 -0.47 0.13 18.32
C GLN A 21 -0.66 -1.35 17.97
N ASP A 22 0.20 -2.23 18.48
CA ASP A 22 0.06 -3.68 18.27
C ASP A 22 -1.28 -4.19 18.82
N THR A 23 -1.64 -3.79 20.05
CA THR A 23 -2.90 -4.16 20.68
C THR A 23 -4.10 -3.67 19.87
N GLN A 24 -4.08 -2.40 19.44
CA GLN A 24 -5.15 -1.81 18.65
C GLN A 24 -5.33 -2.54 17.32
N ALA A 25 -4.24 -2.84 16.61
CA ALA A 25 -4.28 -3.56 15.34
C ALA A 25 -4.82 -4.98 15.51
N ARG A 26 -4.40 -5.72 16.54
CA ARG A 26 -4.94 -7.07 16.83
C ARG A 26 -6.42 -7.05 17.17
N VAL A 27 -6.86 -6.08 17.98
CA VAL A 27 -8.27 -5.90 18.33
C VAL A 27 -9.10 -5.57 17.09
N TYR A 28 -8.61 -4.67 16.22
CA TYR A 28 -9.26 -4.35 14.96
C TYR A 28 -9.42 -5.60 14.08
N LEU A 29 -8.34 -6.34 13.81
CA LEU A 29 -8.40 -7.57 13.01
C LEU A 29 -9.42 -8.57 13.56
N ARG A 30 -9.43 -8.78 14.89
CA ARG A 30 -10.42 -9.66 15.55
C ARG A 30 -11.85 -9.15 15.35
N SER A 31 -12.07 -7.85 15.49
CA SER A 31 -13.41 -7.24 15.34
C SER A 31 -14.00 -7.42 13.94
N ILE A 32 -13.15 -7.53 12.91
CA ILE A 32 -13.53 -7.78 11.53
C ILE A 32 -13.40 -9.26 11.12
N GLY A 33 -13.18 -10.17 12.08
CA GLY A 33 -13.09 -11.62 11.83
C GLY A 33 -11.84 -12.07 11.07
N ARG A 34 -10.75 -11.29 11.06
CA ARG A 34 -9.49 -11.61 10.38
C ARG A 34 -8.38 -11.99 11.38
N SER A 35 -7.45 -12.80 10.89
CA SER A 35 -6.18 -13.10 11.56
C SER A 35 -5.04 -12.79 10.60
N ALA A 36 -4.19 -11.84 10.97
CA ALA A 36 -2.99 -11.47 10.24
C ALA A 36 -1.87 -11.17 11.24
N GLU A 37 -0.63 -11.31 10.79
CA GLU A 37 0.52 -10.89 11.59
C GLU A 37 0.48 -9.37 11.78
N VAL A 38 0.65 -8.94 13.03
CA VAL A 38 0.79 -7.54 13.40
C VAL A 38 2.25 -7.32 13.75
N SER A 39 2.91 -6.44 13.01
CA SER A 39 4.28 -6.01 13.27
C SER A 39 4.33 -4.49 13.28
N VAL A 40 4.86 -3.94 14.38
CA VAL A 40 5.18 -2.51 14.53
C VAL A 40 6.60 -2.20 14.04
N GLU A 41 7.38 -3.23 13.71
CA GLU A 41 8.72 -3.08 13.15
C GLU A 41 8.64 -2.87 11.64
N HIS A 42 9.71 -2.30 11.09
CA HIS A 42 9.82 -2.12 9.65
C HIS A 42 9.75 -3.47 8.94
N VAL A 43 8.84 -3.59 7.97
CA VAL A 43 8.75 -4.73 7.05
C VAL A 43 9.23 -4.27 5.69
N GLU A 44 10.26 -4.94 5.17
CA GLU A 44 10.78 -4.69 3.83
C GLU A 44 9.67 -4.88 2.79
N LYS A 45 9.58 -3.94 1.85
CA LYS A 45 8.55 -3.93 0.82
C LYS A 45 9.15 -4.33 -0.52
N LYS A 46 8.62 -5.38 -1.13
CA LYS A 46 9.08 -5.85 -2.44
C LYS A 46 8.66 -4.87 -3.53
N LEU A 47 9.62 -4.28 -4.23
CA LEU A 47 9.36 -3.39 -5.37
C LEU A 47 9.11 -4.18 -6.66
N ALA A 48 8.48 -3.51 -7.64
CA ALA A 48 8.35 -4.05 -8.99
C ALA A 48 9.72 -4.12 -9.67
N ASP A 49 10.01 -5.24 -10.31
CA ASP A 49 11.24 -5.44 -11.09
C ASP A 49 10.99 -5.01 -12.55
N ILE A 50 11.10 -3.70 -12.79
CA ILE A 50 10.85 -3.07 -14.09
C ILE A 50 11.91 -2.01 -14.39
N ASN A 51 11.90 -1.47 -15.61
CA ASN A 51 12.75 -0.34 -15.95
C ASN A 51 12.56 0.82 -14.96
N VAL A 52 13.66 1.37 -14.43
CA VAL A 52 13.65 2.38 -13.37
C VAL A 52 12.93 3.66 -13.79
N GLU A 53 13.12 4.12 -15.03
CA GLU A 53 12.44 5.32 -15.53
C GLU A 53 10.93 5.09 -15.66
N ALA A 54 10.53 3.91 -16.15
CA ALA A 54 9.12 3.53 -16.20
C ALA A 54 8.50 3.44 -14.79
N GLY A 55 9.23 2.89 -13.83
CA GLY A 55 8.82 2.83 -12.43
C GLY A 55 8.67 4.22 -11.80
N ASN A 56 9.61 5.12 -12.04
CA ASN A 56 9.51 6.51 -11.55
C ASN A 56 8.30 7.23 -12.14
N LYS A 57 8.05 7.09 -13.45
CA LYS A 57 6.85 7.66 -14.09
C LYS A 57 5.56 7.10 -13.47
N LEU A 58 5.45 5.78 -13.41
CA LEU A 58 4.22 5.12 -13.00
C LEU A 58 3.91 5.28 -11.51
N LEU A 59 4.91 5.12 -10.64
CA LEU A 59 4.74 5.08 -9.19
C LEU A 59 5.01 6.43 -8.50
N SER A 60 5.61 7.41 -9.19
CA SER A 60 5.89 8.74 -8.61
C SER A 60 5.32 9.91 -9.40
N GLU A 61 5.31 9.89 -10.74
CA GLU A 61 4.80 11.01 -11.52
C GLU A 61 3.28 10.93 -11.71
N TYR A 62 2.77 9.81 -12.19
CA TYR A 62 1.34 9.62 -12.45
C TYR A 62 0.51 9.69 -11.14
N THR A 63 1.06 9.16 -10.04
CA THR A 63 0.43 9.20 -8.71
C THR A 63 0.20 10.63 -8.19
N LYS A 64 0.96 11.64 -8.63
CA LYS A 64 0.73 13.04 -8.21
C LYS A 64 -0.60 13.62 -8.70
N TYR A 65 -1.11 13.11 -9.81
CA TYR A 65 -2.27 13.66 -10.49
C TYR A 65 -3.45 12.68 -10.53
N ASP A 66 -3.25 11.44 -10.08
CA ASP A 66 -4.25 10.39 -10.09
C ASP A 66 -4.46 9.81 -8.69
N ALA A 67 -5.61 10.10 -8.09
CA ALA A 67 -5.93 9.67 -6.73
C ALA A 67 -6.03 8.14 -6.59
N PHE A 68 -6.49 7.43 -7.62
CA PHE A 68 -6.57 5.97 -7.60
C PHE A 68 -5.18 5.35 -7.56
N LEU A 69 -4.27 5.81 -8.44
CA LEU A 69 -2.88 5.34 -8.44
C LEU A 69 -2.15 5.75 -7.14
N ASN A 70 -2.41 6.95 -6.62
CA ASN A 70 -1.81 7.43 -5.38
C ASN A 70 -2.18 6.58 -4.14
N ASN A 71 -3.40 6.04 -4.12
CA ASN A 71 -3.86 5.16 -3.05
C ASN A 71 -3.32 3.73 -3.17
N CYS A 72 -2.84 3.34 -4.37
CA CYS A 72 -2.19 2.05 -4.55
C CYS A 72 -0.80 2.05 -3.91
N PRO A 73 -0.39 0.94 -3.26
CA PRO A 73 0.94 0.87 -2.67
C PRO A 73 2.04 0.98 -3.73
N TYR A 74 3.12 1.69 -3.44
CA TYR A 74 4.29 1.77 -4.34
C TYR A 74 5.10 0.45 -4.40
N TRP A 75 4.68 -0.58 -3.65
CA TRP A 75 5.29 -1.90 -3.58
C TRP A 75 4.29 -2.98 -4.02
N LEU A 76 4.79 -4.16 -4.37
CA LEU A 76 3.97 -5.31 -4.71
C LEU A 76 3.23 -5.84 -3.47
N GLY A 77 1.91 -5.74 -3.48
CA GLY A 77 1.07 -6.17 -2.37
C GLY A 77 -0.17 -5.28 -2.23
N THR A 78 -0.77 -5.32 -1.04
CA THR A 78 -2.05 -4.66 -0.77
C THR A 78 -1.96 -3.61 0.34
N LEU A 79 -2.78 -2.56 0.23
CA LEU A 79 -3.04 -1.57 1.26
C LEU A 79 -4.55 -1.51 1.54
N GLU A 80 -4.93 -1.58 2.82
CA GLU A 80 -6.33 -1.44 3.23
C GLU A 80 -6.61 0.01 3.64
N MET A 81 -7.72 0.58 3.15
CA MET A 81 -8.16 1.93 3.47
C MET A 81 -9.65 1.95 3.79
N ILE A 82 -10.05 2.88 4.67
CA ILE A 82 -11.45 3.18 4.94
C ILE A 82 -11.79 4.51 4.27
N GLU A 83 -12.76 4.51 3.38
CA GLU A 83 -13.27 5.67 2.67
C GLU A 83 -14.77 5.78 2.93
N ASP A 84 -15.22 6.89 3.51
CA ASP A 84 -16.62 7.14 3.87
C ASP A 84 -17.27 6.00 4.69
N GLY A 85 -16.47 5.34 5.52
CA GLY A 85 -16.91 4.21 6.37
C GLY A 85 -16.93 2.86 5.66
N GLU A 86 -16.62 2.79 4.37
CA GLU A 86 -16.47 1.55 3.61
C GLU A 86 -15.00 1.15 3.50
N ARG A 87 -14.74 -0.17 3.61
CA ARG A 87 -13.38 -0.73 3.54
C ARG A 87 -13.04 -1.14 2.11
N PHE A 88 -11.94 -0.60 1.60
CA PHE A 88 -11.36 -0.96 0.32
C PHE A 88 -9.97 -1.56 0.47
N ILE A 89 -9.63 -2.43 -0.48
CA ILE A 89 -8.31 -3.03 -0.64
C ILE A 89 -7.75 -2.54 -1.95
N TYR A 90 -6.67 -1.76 -1.86
CA TYR A 90 -5.86 -1.34 -2.99
C TYR A 90 -4.72 -2.33 -3.19
N GLU A 91 -4.40 -2.67 -4.43
CA GLU A 91 -3.37 -3.64 -4.79
C GLU A 91 -2.47 -3.09 -5.90
N THR A 92 -1.17 -3.37 -5.79
CA THR A 92 -0.21 -3.28 -6.88
C THR A 92 0.38 -4.66 -7.12
N ALA A 93 0.24 -5.18 -8.34
CA ALA A 93 0.74 -6.49 -8.73
C ALA A 93 1.59 -6.40 -10.00
N GLN A 94 2.57 -7.32 -10.13
CA GLN A 94 3.39 -7.46 -11.33
C GLN A 94 3.16 -8.84 -11.94
N SER A 95 3.07 -8.88 -13.26
CA SER A 95 3.05 -10.10 -14.07
C SER A 95 3.74 -9.85 -15.41
N LYS A 96 3.59 -10.78 -16.37
CA LYS A 96 4.07 -10.64 -17.74
C LYS A 96 2.90 -10.69 -18.71
N THR A 97 2.96 -9.87 -19.77
CA THR A 97 2.07 -10.00 -20.93
C THR A 97 2.42 -11.24 -21.74
N SER A 98 1.53 -11.66 -22.65
CA SER A 98 1.76 -12.83 -23.53
C SER A 98 2.96 -12.65 -24.47
N ASP A 99 3.33 -11.41 -24.79
CA ASP A 99 4.50 -11.05 -25.59
C ASP A 99 5.75 -10.74 -24.74
N GLY A 100 5.71 -11.05 -23.43
CA GLY A 100 6.90 -11.09 -22.56
C GLY A 100 7.27 -9.77 -21.88
N TYR A 101 6.47 -8.71 -22.03
CA TYR A 101 6.69 -7.44 -21.35
C TYR A 101 6.20 -7.48 -19.91
N ASP A 102 6.77 -6.63 -19.06
CA ASP A 102 6.25 -6.43 -17.70
C ASP A 102 4.87 -5.79 -17.73
N LEU A 103 3.99 -6.29 -16.87
CA LEU A 103 2.64 -5.80 -16.68
C LEU A 103 2.44 -5.42 -15.23
N ILE A 104 2.22 -4.13 -14.96
CA ILE A 104 1.84 -3.63 -13.64
C ILE A 104 0.33 -3.46 -13.60
N THR A 105 -0.32 -4.08 -12.62
CA THR A 105 -1.76 -4.01 -12.41
C THR A 105 -2.05 -3.32 -11.09
N PHE A 106 -2.88 -2.29 -11.15
CA PHE A 106 -3.45 -1.61 -9.99
C PHE A 106 -4.90 -2.01 -9.84
N ARG A 107 -5.34 -2.31 -8.62
CA ARG A 107 -6.75 -2.63 -8.33
C ARG A 107 -7.25 -1.89 -7.11
N LYS A 108 -8.54 -1.56 -7.13
CA LYS A 108 -9.35 -1.24 -5.96
C LYS A 108 -10.47 -2.27 -5.89
N THR A 109 -10.55 -2.97 -4.77
CA THR A 109 -11.62 -3.94 -4.50
C THR A 109 -12.33 -3.58 -3.20
N LYS A 110 -13.63 -3.84 -3.13
CA LYS A 110 -14.38 -3.79 -1.87
C LYS A 110 -13.98 -4.97 -0.98
N ALA A 111 -14.29 -4.84 0.31
CA ALA A 111 -14.12 -5.91 1.29
C ALA A 111 -14.78 -7.25 0.93
N ASN A 112 -15.83 -7.25 0.10
CA ASN A 112 -16.54 -8.45 -0.38
C ASN A 112 -15.90 -9.07 -1.64
N GLY A 113 -14.80 -8.50 -2.16
CA GLY A 113 -14.11 -8.95 -3.37
C GLY A 113 -14.61 -8.34 -4.67
N GLU A 114 -15.62 -7.46 -4.64
CA GLU A 114 -16.10 -6.75 -5.83
C GLU A 114 -15.00 -5.79 -6.35
N LEU A 115 -14.69 -5.90 -7.65
CA LEU A 115 -13.75 -5.00 -8.32
C LEU A 115 -14.42 -3.65 -8.58
N VAL A 116 -13.81 -2.59 -8.06
CA VAL A 116 -14.28 -1.21 -8.27
C VAL A 116 -13.56 -0.58 -9.45
N GLU A 117 -12.24 -0.76 -9.51
CA GLU A 117 -11.39 -0.20 -10.56
C GLU A 117 -10.15 -1.07 -10.76
N GLU A 118 -9.76 -1.28 -12.01
CA GLU A 118 -8.50 -1.92 -12.40
C GLU A 118 -7.85 -1.12 -13.51
N ARG A 119 -6.54 -0.93 -13.42
CA ARG A 119 -5.73 -0.35 -14.51
C ARG A 119 -4.47 -1.16 -14.70
N GLN A 120 -4.17 -1.47 -15.96
CA GLN A 120 -3.02 -2.27 -16.35
C GLN A 120 -2.07 -1.45 -17.22
N TYR A 121 -0.79 -1.49 -16.88
CA TYR A 121 0.26 -0.78 -17.60
C TYR A 121 1.29 -1.78 -18.12
N LYS A 122 1.40 -1.87 -19.44
CA LYS A 122 2.47 -2.59 -20.11
C LYS A 122 3.72 -1.72 -20.12
N ILE A 123 4.85 -2.25 -19.66
CA ILE A 123 6.11 -1.52 -19.66
C ILE A 123 6.86 -1.78 -20.96
N VAL A 124 6.96 -0.78 -21.83
CA VAL A 124 7.67 -0.88 -23.12
C VAL A 124 8.89 0.04 -23.07
N GLY A 125 10.08 -0.55 -22.86
CA GLY A 125 11.29 0.23 -22.64
C GLY A 125 11.21 1.03 -21.33
N ASN A 126 11.20 2.37 -21.43
CA ASN A 126 11.06 3.29 -20.31
C ASN A 126 9.67 3.93 -20.21
N GLU A 127 8.69 3.43 -20.97
CA GLU A 127 7.35 4.00 -21.01
C GLU A 127 6.29 3.02 -20.47
N PRO A 128 5.55 3.37 -19.41
CA PRO A 128 4.35 2.65 -19.01
C PRO A 128 3.19 3.00 -19.95
N GLN A 129 2.65 2.02 -20.65
CA GLN A 129 1.53 2.17 -21.57
C GLN A 129 0.26 1.59 -20.96
N LEU A 130 -0.75 2.44 -20.74
CA LEU A 130 -2.06 2.00 -20.27
C LEU A 130 -2.69 1.07 -21.30
N ILE A 131 -3.11 -0.11 -20.86
CA ILE A 131 -3.90 -1.04 -21.67
C ILE A 131 -5.37 -0.64 -21.53
N THR A 132 -5.97 -0.15 -22.61
CA THR A 132 -7.42 -0.01 -22.72
C THR A 132 -7.99 -1.26 -23.39
N ASN A 133 -8.89 -1.94 -22.70
CA ASN A 133 -9.73 -2.98 -23.29
C ASN A 133 -10.81 -2.37 -24.20
#